data_AF-A0A8T6EFY6-F1
#
_entry.id   AF-A0A8T6EFY6-F1
#
_cell.length_a   1.000
_cell.length_b   1.000
_cell.length_c   1.000
_cell.angle_alpha   90.00
_cell.angle_beta   90.00
_cell.angle_gamma   90.00
#
_symmetry.space_group_name_H-M   'P 1'
#
loop_
_entity.id
_entity.type
_entity.pdbx_description
1 polymer ?
#
loop_
_entity_poly.entity_id
_entity_poly.type
_entity_poly.pdbx_seq_one_letter_code
_entity_poly.pdbx_strand_id
1 'polypeptide(L)'
;MGLGLEATVIAEVARTDIERAMSMLAQVREGYTQIFSLVAVGKALVSNEETDRALALGEQLPEKNQDVYFNLVINEWAYTDPQSLATRMNELPSTEAKYRAAMDLIRFNVGRNVLTKEQVSHVKRFLPADYNSETGRRGSESSTSIARLNNLQNLSEEEREQVQKDFQLMILDGRFRRYRAPSQ
;
A
#
# COMPACT_ATOMS: atom_id res chain seq x y z
N MET A 1 -8.91 -4.81 24.94
CA MET A 1 -9.16 -3.81 23.87
C MET A 1 -9.11 -4.56 22.54
N GLY A 2 -10.05 -4.29 21.63
CA GLY A 2 -10.14 -5.03 20.36
C GLY A 2 -8.91 -4.80 19.48
N LEU A 3 -8.45 -5.85 18.81
CA LEU A 3 -7.21 -5.93 18.03
C LEU A 3 -7.04 -4.85 16.93
N GLY A 4 -8.10 -4.14 16.56
CA GLY A 4 -8.06 -3.05 15.56
C GLY A 4 -7.91 -1.63 16.13
N LEU A 5 -8.13 -1.43 17.43
CA LEU A 5 -8.14 -0.08 18.00
C LEU A 5 -6.71 0.49 18.14
N GLU A 6 -5.75 -0.35 18.49
CA GLU A 6 -4.34 0.04 18.63
C GLU A 6 -3.74 0.56 17.31
N ALA A 7 -3.94 -0.19 16.22
CA ALA A 7 -3.47 0.24 14.89
C ALA A 7 -4.13 1.56 14.44
N THR A 8 -5.41 1.76 14.78
CA THR A 8 -6.12 3.01 14.47
C THR A 8 -5.55 4.19 15.26
N VAL A 9 -5.26 4.01 16.56
CA VAL A 9 -4.64 5.06 17.38
C VAL A 9 -3.23 5.38 16.88
N ILE A 10 -2.44 4.36 16.55
CA ILE A 10 -1.09 4.56 15.99
C ILE A 10 -1.17 5.32 14.66
N ALA A 11 -2.12 4.98 13.79
CA ALA A 11 -2.35 5.70 12.54
C ALA A 11 -2.70 7.18 12.78
N GLU A 12 -3.55 7.48 13.76
CA GLU A 12 -3.87 8.86 14.13
C GLU A 12 -2.65 9.63 14.61
N VAL A 13 -1.89 9.02 15.54
CA VAL A 13 -0.70 9.64 16.11
C VAL A 13 0.36 9.86 15.03
N ALA A 14 0.56 8.89 14.13
CA ALA A 14 1.55 8.99 13.06
C ALA A 14 1.32 10.19 12.12
N ARG A 15 0.08 10.68 11.99
CA ARG A 15 -0.22 11.88 11.18
C ARG A 15 0.33 13.17 11.77
N THR A 16 0.62 13.21 13.06
CA THR A 16 1.01 14.45 13.77
C THR A 16 2.29 14.32 14.57
N ASP A 17 2.67 13.10 14.96
CA ASP A 17 3.82 12.80 15.80
C ASP A 17 4.37 11.39 15.46
N ILE A 18 5.20 11.34 14.41
CA ILE A 18 5.81 10.08 13.92
C ILE A 18 6.67 9.41 14.99
N GLU A 19 7.42 10.17 15.78
CA GLU A 19 8.32 9.60 16.81
C GLU A 19 7.53 8.93 17.94
N ARG A 20 6.40 9.54 18.35
CA ARG A 20 5.49 8.90 19.29
C ARG A 20 4.82 7.68 18.68
N ALA A 21 4.41 7.73 17.41
CA ALA A 21 3.82 6.57 16.73
C ALA A 21 4.81 5.40 16.64
N MET A 22 6.08 5.67 16.34
CA MET A 22 7.18 4.69 16.36
C MET A 22 7.39 4.10 17.75
N SER A 23 7.34 4.94 18.80
CA SER A 23 7.44 4.49 20.19
C SER A 23 6.27 3.59 20.59
N MET A 24 5.05 3.90 20.13
CA MET A 24 3.87 3.05 20.34
C MET A 24 3.98 1.74 19.57
N LEU A 25 4.44 1.81 18.32
CA LEU A 25 4.64 0.65 17.45
C LEU A 25 5.60 -0.38 18.08
N ALA A 26 6.67 0.09 18.74
CA ALA A 26 7.61 -0.79 19.44
C ALA A 26 6.99 -1.61 20.58
N GLN A 27 5.80 -1.21 21.07
CA GLN A 27 5.06 -1.93 22.10
C GLN A 27 4.02 -2.91 21.53
N VAL A 28 3.76 -2.86 20.22
CA VAL A 28 2.78 -3.73 19.56
C VAL A 28 3.37 -5.12 19.41
N ARG A 29 2.68 -6.11 20.01
CA ARG A 29 3.06 -7.52 19.91
C ARG A 29 2.89 -8.04 18.49
N GLU A 30 3.68 -9.04 18.13
CA GLU A 30 3.63 -9.67 16.81
C GLU A 30 2.23 -10.15 16.42
N GLY A 31 1.90 -10.02 15.14
CA GLY A 31 0.62 -10.44 14.56
C GLY A 31 0.01 -9.40 13.62
N TYR A 32 -1.28 -9.54 13.36
CA TYR A 32 -2.00 -8.67 12.41
C TYR A 32 -1.99 -7.20 12.83
N THR A 33 -2.16 -6.90 14.12
CA THR A 33 -2.12 -5.51 14.61
C THR A 33 -0.76 -4.85 14.36
N GLN A 34 0.33 -5.62 14.46
CA GLN A 34 1.67 -5.12 14.19
C GLN A 34 1.84 -4.70 12.74
N ILE A 35 1.46 -5.56 11.78
CA ILE A 35 1.63 -5.25 10.36
C ILE A 35 0.77 -4.06 9.92
N PHE A 36 -0.47 -3.92 10.43
CA PHE A 36 -1.29 -2.75 10.14
C PHE A 36 -0.72 -1.46 10.75
N SER A 37 -0.18 -1.55 11.97
CA SER A 37 0.47 -0.41 12.63
C SER A 37 1.75 0.01 11.89
N LEU A 38 2.56 -0.95 11.46
CA LEU A 38 3.73 -0.73 10.61
C LEU A 38 3.34 0.00 9.33
N VAL A 39 2.34 -0.51 8.61
CA VAL A 39 1.85 0.12 7.36
C VAL A 39 1.37 1.55 7.62
N ALA A 40 0.63 1.79 8.71
CA ALA A 40 0.14 3.12 9.04
C ALA A 40 1.29 4.12 9.26
N VAL A 41 2.32 3.71 10.00
CA VAL A 41 3.53 4.52 10.22
C VAL A 41 4.32 4.70 8.92
N GLY A 42 4.48 3.65 8.13
CA GLY A 42 5.15 3.70 6.83
C GLY A 42 4.51 4.70 5.86
N LYS A 43 3.18 4.70 5.80
CA LYS A 43 2.42 5.69 5.01
C LYS A 43 2.61 7.12 5.53
N ALA A 44 2.56 7.30 6.85
CA ALA A 44 2.79 8.61 7.45
C ALA A 44 4.20 9.14 7.16
N LEU A 45 5.22 8.28 7.23
CA LEU A 45 6.60 8.63 6.85
C LEU A 45 6.67 9.10 5.40
N VAL A 46 6.06 8.37 4.46
CA VAL A 46 5.99 8.80 3.05
C VAL A 46 5.30 10.16 2.89
N SER A 47 4.17 10.37 3.57
CA SER A 47 3.43 11.64 3.49
C SER A 47 4.16 12.83 4.15
N ASN A 48 5.16 12.55 4.99
CA ASN A 48 6.04 13.56 5.59
C ASN A 48 7.42 13.65 4.91
N GLU A 49 7.55 13.14 3.67
CA GLU A 49 8.78 13.17 2.88
C GLU A 49 9.94 12.35 3.49
N GLU A 50 9.65 11.46 4.43
CA GLU A 50 10.61 10.59 5.12
C GLU A 50 10.70 9.19 4.49
N THR A 51 10.71 9.13 3.15
CA THR A 51 10.60 7.88 2.40
C THR A 51 11.70 6.88 2.71
N ASP A 52 12.93 7.33 2.99
CA ASP A 52 14.06 6.45 3.33
C ASP A 52 13.79 5.66 4.60
N ARG A 53 13.19 6.31 5.60
CA ARG A 53 12.77 5.66 6.85
C ARG A 53 11.63 4.69 6.59
N ALA A 54 10.69 5.02 5.72
CA ALA A 54 9.59 4.14 5.34
C ALA A 54 10.11 2.85 4.65
N LEU A 55 11.12 2.97 3.78
CA LEU A 55 11.75 1.83 3.12
C LEU A 55 12.54 0.97 4.12
N ALA A 56 13.38 1.60 4.94
CA ALA A 56 14.15 0.89 5.97
C ALA A 56 13.26 0.14 6.98
N LEU A 57 12.09 0.70 7.34
CA LEU A 57 11.12 0.04 8.20
C LEU A 57 10.57 -1.24 7.55
N GLY A 58 10.31 -1.22 6.24
CA GLY A 58 9.83 -2.37 5.49
C GLY A 58 10.89 -3.47 5.35
N GLU A 59 12.15 -3.10 5.12
CA GLU A 59 13.26 -4.06 4.96
C GLU A 59 13.55 -4.87 6.24
N GLN A 60 13.22 -4.31 7.40
CA GLN A 60 13.37 -5.00 8.69
C GLN A 60 12.28 -6.05 8.95
N LEU A 61 11.23 -6.10 8.12
CA LEU A 61 10.14 -7.04 8.31
C LEU A 61 10.51 -8.44 7.84
N PRO A 62 9.93 -9.50 8.43
CA PRO A 62 9.99 -10.83 7.86
C PRO A 62 9.50 -10.82 6.41
N GLU A 63 10.16 -11.56 5.52
CA GLU A 63 9.89 -11.59 4.06
C GLU A 63 8.40 -11.69 3.73
N LYS A 64 7.67 -12.60 4.41
CA LYS A 64 6.21 -12.78 4.25
C LYS A 64 5.35 -11.53 4.50
N ASN A 65 5.88 -10.54 5.23
CA ASN A 65 5.21 -9.29 5.55
C ASN A 65 5.72 -8.11 4.71
N GLN A 66 6.91 -8.23 4.12
CA GLN A 66 7.50 -7.17 3.28
C GLN A 66 6.60 -6.84 2.09
N ASP A 67 6.09 -7.88 1.41
CA ASP A 67 5.21 -7.68 0.25
C ASP A 67 3.96 -6.88 0.63
N VAL A 68 3.28 -7.24 1.72
CA VAL A 68 2.07 -6.51 2.16
C VAL A 68 2.42 -5.07 2.52
N TYR A 69 3.52 -4.86 3.25
CA TYR A 69 3.95 -3.53 3.66
C TYR A 69 4.28 -2.65 2.45
N PHE A 70 5.21 -3.09 1.59
CA PHE A 70 5.64 -2.32 0.43
C PHE A 70 4.50 -2.08 -0.54
N ASN A 71 3.62 -3.05 -0.76
CA ASN A 71 2.45 -2.87 -1.62
C ASN A 71 1.56 -1.71 -1.17
N LEU A 72 1.38 -1.52 0.14
CA LEU A 72 0.51 -0.47 0.67
C LEU A 72 1.23 0.88 0.80
N VAL A 73 2.53 0.88 1.11
CA VAL A 73 3.33 2.10 1.26
C VAL A 73 3.72 2.69 -0.10
N ILE A 74 4.07 1.87 -1.09
CA ILE A 74 4.33 2.32 -2.47
C ILE A 74 3.06 2.91 -3.09
N ASN A 75 1.90 2.33 -2.80
CA ASN A 75 0.63 2.89 -3.28
C ASN A 75 0.38 4.30 -2.74
N GLU A 76 0.69 4.53 -1.46
CA GLU A 76 0.65 5.87 -0.85
C GLU A 76 1.63 6.81 -1.57
N TRP A 77 2.87 6.37 -1.77
CA TRP A 77 3.91 7.17 -2.41
C TRP A 77 3.54 7.56 -3.85
N ALA A 78 2.99 6.63 -4.63
CA ALA A 78 2.52 6.90 -5.99
C ALA A 78 1.39 7.94 -6.02
N TYR A 79 0.62 8.06 -4.94
CA TYR A 79 -0.46 9.03 -4.80
C TYR A 79 0.04 10.41 -4.35
N THR A 80 0.93 10.45 -3.36
CA THR A 80 1.40 11.69 -2.73
C THR A 80 2.52 12.36 -3.52
N ASP A 81 3.48 11.58 -4.02
CA ASP A 81 4.61 12.07 -4.80
C ASP A 81 5.01 11.09 -5.92
N PRO A 82 4.21 11.04 -7.01
CA PRO A 82 4.48 10.17 -8.15
C PRO A 82 5.81 10.50 -8.85
N GLN A 83 6.29 11.75 -8.79
CA GLN A 83 7.51 12.15 -9.47
C GLN A 83 8.75 11.62 -8.74
N SER A 84 8.79 11.74 -7.42
CA SER A 84 9.88 11.16 -6.61
C SER A 84 9.90 9.64 -6.71
N LEU A 85 8.73 8.97 -6.62
CA LEU A 85 8.66 7.51 -6.81
C LEU A 85 9.19 7.11 -8.19
N ALA A 86 8.82 7.82 -9.26
CA ALA A 86 9.29 7.53 -10.60
C ALA A 86 10.82 7.68 -10.75
N THR A 87 11.42 8.64 -10.05
CA THR A 87 12.88 8.85 -10.05
C THR A 87 13.60 7.75 -9.26
N ARG A 88 13.00 7.28 -8.16
CA ARG A 88 13.61 6.35 -7.20
C ARG A 88 13.26 4.88 -7.42
N MET A 89 12.67 4.54 -8.58
CA MET A 89 12.28 3.16 -8.93
C MET A 89 13.39 2.13 -8.71
N ASN A 90 14.66 2.48 -8.97
CA ASN A 90 15.78 1.56 -8.81
C ASN A 90 16.08 1.19 -7.36
N GLU A 91 15.69 2.03 -6.41
CA GLU A 91 15.96 1.88 -4.98
C GLU A 91 14.93 1.00 -4.28
N LEU A 92 13.84 0.65 -4.95
CA LEU A 92 12.84 -0.25 -4.39
C LEU A 92 13.45 -1.65 -4.17
N PRO A 93 13.13 -2.31 -3.04
CA PRO A 93 13.92 -3.43 -2.52
C PRO A 93 13.71 -4.74 -3.27
N SER A 94 12.62 -4.87 -4.04
CA SER A 94 12.31 -6.10 -4.78
C SER A 94 11.83 -5.82 -6.21
N THR A 95 11.99 -6.81 -7.08
CA THR A 95 11.42 -6.77 -8.44
C THR A 95 9.91 -6.59 -8.42
N GLU A 96 9.23 -7.22 -7.46
CA GLU A 96 7.77 -7.09 -7.30
C GLU A 96 7.38 -5.67 -6.89
N ALA A 97 8.12 -5.06 -5.95
CA ALA A 97 7.91 -3.67 -5.55
C ALA A 97 8.09 -2.70 -6.74
N LYS A 98 9.13 -2.91 -7.56
CA LYS A 98 9.36 -2.13 -8.80
C LYS A 98 8.23 -2.30 -9.79
N TYR A 99 7.80 -3.52 -10.03
CA TYR A 99 6.69 -3.82 -10.93
C TYR A 99 5.39 -3.14 -10.45
N ARG A 100 5.05 -3.29 -9.17
CA ARG A 100 3.89 -2.68 -8.53
C ARG A 100 3.91 -1.16 -8.62
N ALA A 101 5.03 -0.54 -8.26
CA ALA A 101 5.22 0.91 -8.37
C ALA A 101 5.00 1.39 -9.81
N ALA A 102 5.55 0.66 -10.79
CA ALA A 102 5.39 1.04 -12.19
C ALA A 102 3.94 0.93 -12.65
N MET A 103 3.22 -0.11 -12.24
CA MET A 103 1.79 -0.25 -12.53
C MET A 103 0.98 0.91 -11.95
N ASP A 104 1.21 1.25 -10.68
CA ASP A 104 0.46 2.29 -9.98
C ASP A 104 0.79 3.68 -10.57
N LEU A 105 2.05 3.96 -10.89
CA LEU A 105 2.48 5.19 -11.55
C LEU A 105 1.87 5.35 -12.95
N ILE A 106 1.90 4.30 -13.78
CA ILE A 106 1.28 4.36 -15.11
C ILE A 106 -0.22 4.54 -14.99
N ARG A 107 -0.89 3.81 -14.09
CA ARG A 107 -2.33 3.99 -13.84
C ARG A 107 -2.66 5.41 -13.41
N PHE A 108 -1.88 5.98 -12.49
CA PHE A 108 -2.12 7.31 -11.94
C PHE A 108 -1.83 8.41 -12.96
N ASN A 109 -0.86 8.20 -13.84
CA ASN A 109 -0.48 9.16 -14.88
C ASN A 109 -1.53 9.26 -16.00
N VAL A 110 -2.25 8.16 -16.30
CA VAL A 110 -3.31 8.16 -17.32
C VAL A 110 -4.40 9.18 -16.95
N GLY A 111 -4.51 10.24 -17.75
CA GLY A 111 -5.50 11.31 -17.57
C GLY A 111 -5.06 12.44 -16.65
N ARG A 112 -3.97 12.29 -15.89
CA ARG A 112 -3.42 13.37 -15.03
C ARG A 112 -2.14 13.99 -15.56
N ASN A 113 -1.35 13.25 -16.36
CA ASN A 113 -0.08 13.71 -16.94
C ASN A 113 0.89 14.28 -15.88
N VAL A 114 0.96 13.65 -14.70
CA VAL A 114 1.83 14.08 -13.59
C VAL A 114 3.30 13.71 -13.80
N LEU A 115 3.57 12.72 -14.66
CA LEU A 115 4.90 12.27 -15.03
C LEU A 115 5.32 12.86 -16.38
N THR A 116 6.60 13.22 -16.49
CA THR A 116 7.22 13.59 -17.77
C THR A 116 7.29 12.39 -18.72
N LYS A 117 7.44 12.65 -20.03
CA LYS A 117 7.64 11.58 -21.03
C LYS A 117 8.85 10.70 -20.72
N GLU A 118 9.90 11.30 -20.18
CA GLU A 118 11.11 10.61 -19.77
C GLU A 118 10.85 9.69 -18.57
N GLN A 119 10.19 10.19 -17.52
CA GLN A 119 9.77 9.39 -16.38
C GLN A 119 8.84 8.24 -16.80
N VAL A 120 7.87 8.48 -17.68
CA VAL A 120 7.01 7.41 -18.22
C VAL A 120 7.84 6.34 -18.93
N SER A 121 8.84 6.74 -19.73
CA SER A 121 9.72 5.83 -20.43
C SER A 121 10.63 5.04 -19.48
N HIS A 122 11.11 5.68 -18.41
CA HIS A 122 11.87 5.03 -17.35
C HIS A 122 11.03 4.00 -16.60
N VAL A 123 9.85 4.40 -16.12
CA VAL A 123 8.92 3.56 -15.36
C VAL A 123 8.47 2.33 -16.16
N LYS A 124 8.23 2.48 -17.47
CA LYS A 124 7.84 1.36 -18.35
C LYS A 124 8.86 0.23 -18.43
N ARG A 125 10.14 0.49 -18.11
CA ARG A 125 11.20 -0.56 -18.12
C ARG A 125 11.02 -1.60 -17.03
N PHE A 126 10.24 -1.28 -16.00
CA PHE A 126 9.94 -2.18 -14.88
C PHE A 126 8.62 -2.95 -15.08
N LEU A 127 7.92 -2.72 -16.20
CA LEU A 127 6.71 -3.46 -16.56
C LEU A 127 7.06 -4.67 -17.44
N PRO A 128 6.30 -5.77 -17.34
CA PRO A 128 6.47 -6.91 -18.23
C PRO A 128 6.10 -6.52 -19.66
N ALA A 129 6.70 -7.22 -20.63
CA ALA A 129 6.60 -6.88 -22.04
C ALA A 129 5.15 -6.91 -22.59
N ASP A 130 4.25 -7.67 -21.95
CA ASP A 130 2.84 -7.80 -22.28
C ASP A 130 1.93 -6.81 -21.53
N TYR A 131 2.51 -5.90 -20.74
CA TYR A 131 1.74 -4.89 -20.03
C TYR A 131 1.10 -3.90 -21.01
N ASN A 132 -0.19 -4.11 -21.27
CA ASN A 132 -1.00 -3.21 -22.08
C ASN A 132 -1.81 -2.28 -21.17
N SER A 133 -1.76 -0.96 -21.38
CA SER A 133 -2.39 0.03 -20.47
C SER A 133 -3.91 -0.14 -20.28
N GLU A 134 -4.58 -0.88 -21.18
CA GLU A 134 -5.99 -1.25 -21.06
C GLU A 134 -6.27 -2.28 -19.95
N THR A 135 -5.34 -3.18 -19.63
CA THR A 135 -5.49 -4.12 -18.50
C THR A 135 -5.44 -3.40 -17.16
N GLY A 136 -4.77 -2.25 -17.10
CA GLY A 136 -4.77 -1.34 -15.95
C GLY A 136 -6.16 -0.82 -15.55
N ARG A 137 -7.13 -0.74 -16.48
CA ARG A 137 -8.54 -0.40 -16.17
C ARG A 137 -9.29 -1.57 -15.51
N ARG A 138 -8.96 -2.82 -15.84
CA ARG A 138 -9.57 -4.03 -15.23
C ARG A 138 -9.07 -4.32 -13.81
N GLY A 139 -7.86 -3.88 -13.45
CA GLY A 139 -7.34 -3.94 -12.07
C GLY A 139 -8.02 -2.97 -11.07
N SER A 140 -8.99 -2.17 -11.52
CA SER A 140 -9.77 -1.28 -10.65
C SER A 140 -10.62 -2.05 -9.63
N GLU A 141 -11.03 -3.30 -9.91
CA GLU A 141 -11.81 -4.11 -8.96
C GLU A 141 -11.01 -4.50 -7.70
N SER A 142 -9.71 -4.82 -7.83
CA SER A 142 -8.82 -5.05 -6.67
C SER A 142 -8.47 -3.75 -5.95
N SER A 143 -8.46 -2.62 -6.68
CA SER A 143 -8.30 -1.30 -6.08
C SER A 143 -9.51 -0.89 -5.25
N THR A 144 -10.72 -1.39 -5.53
CA THR A 144 -11.90 -1.17 -4.68
C THR A 144 -11.74 -1.78 -3.29
N SER A 145 -11.14 -2.98 -3.20
CA SER A 145 -10.86 -3.64 -1.91
C SER A 145 -9.74 -2.93 -1.13
N ILE A 146 -8.68 -2.45 -1.82
CA ILE A 146 -7.61 -1.68 -1.18
C ILE A 146 -8.06 -0.27 -0.80
N ALA A 147 -8.90 0.38 -1.62
CA ALA A 147 -9.50 1.67 -1.30
C ALA A 147 -10.44 1.58 -0.09
N ARG A 148 -11.12 0.45 0.11
CA ARG A 148 -11.88 0.16 1.34
C ARG A 148 -10.98 0.00 2.55
N LEU A 149 -9.81 -0.63 2.42
CA LEU A 149 -8.80 -0.70 3.49
C LEU A 149 -8.28 0.69 3.88
N ASN A 150 -8.18 1.63 2.93
CA ASN A 150 -7.79 3.01 3.22
C ASN A 150 -8.91 3.83 3.89
N ASN A 151 -10.16 3.33 3.92
CA ASN A 151 -11.32 4.05 4.43
C ASN A 151 -12.03 3.33 5.58
N LEU A 152 -11.29 2.49 6.34
CA LEU A 152 -11.80 1.70 7.47
C LEU A 152 -12.56 2.55 8.50
N GLN A 153 -12.20 3.83 8.68
CA GLN A 153 -12.82 4.72 9.65
C GLN A 153 -14.31 5.02 9.34
N ASN A 154 -14.72 4.97 8.07
CA ASN A 154 -16.09 5.25 7.62
C ASN A 154 -16.94 3.98 7.44
N LEU A 155 -16.37 2.80 7.70
CA LEU A 155 -17.06 1.52 7.64
C LEU A 155 -17.71 1.19 8.98
N SER A 156 -18.89 0.58 8.93
CA SER A 156 -19.52 -0.07 10.09
C SER A 156 -18.66 -1.22 10.63
N GLU A 157 -18.86 -1.63 11.88
CA GLU A 157 -18.09 -2.75 12.47
C GLU A 157 -18.21 -4.04 11.63
N GLU A 158 -19.40 -4.34 11.12
CA GLU A 158 -19.66 -5.50 10.27
C GLU A 158 -18.87 -5.45 8.95
N GLU A 159 -18.81 -4.27 8.33
CA GLU A 159 -18.02 -4.05 7.12
C GLU A 159 -16.51 -4.12 7.37
N ARG A 160 -16.03 -3.66 8.54
CA ARG A 160 -14.62 -3.80 8.93
C ARG A 160 -14.25 -5.26 9.13
N GLU A 161 -15.09 -6.02 9.82
CA GLU A 161 -14.89 -7.44 10.05
C GLU A 161 -14.92 -8.22 8.73
N GLN A 162 -15.84 -7.88 7.82
CA GLN A 162 -15.90 -8.48 6.49
C GLN A 162 -14.69 -8.10 5.62
N VAL A 163 -14.24 -6.85 5.62
CA VAL A 163 -13.02 -6.42 4.91
C VAL A 163 -11.78 -7.13 5.47
N GLN A 164 -11.72 -7.30 6.79
CA GLN A 164 -10.64 -8.03 7.46
C GLN A 164 -10.66 -9.52 7.11
N LYS A 165 -11.84 -10.14 7.00
CA LYS A 165 -12.04 -11.53 6.57
C LYS A 165 -11.73 -11.73 5.09
N ASP A 166 -12.17 -10.81 4.24
CA ASP A 166 -11.86 -10.79 2.81
C ASP A 166 -10.35 -10.63 2.58
N PHE A 167 -9.69 -9.79 3.40
CA PHE A 167 -8.23 -9.64 3.36
C PHE A 167 -7.49 -10.88 3.87
N GLN A 168 -7.99 -11.53 4.92
CA GLN A 168 -7.47 -12.82 5.36
C GLN A 168 -7.58 -13.89 4.26
N LEU A 169 -8.71 -13.95 3.56
CA LEU A 169 -8.90 -14.83 2.40
C LEU A 169 -7.97 -14.45 1.24
N MET A 170 -7.73 -13.16 1.02
CA MET A 170 -6.83 -12.66 -0.03
C MET A 170 -5.36 -13.04 0.22
N ILE A 171 -4.91 -13.01 1.47
CA ILE A 171 -3.55 -13.41 1.87
C ILE A 171 -3.41 -14.94 1.86
N LEU A 172 -4.42 -15.68 2.33
CA LEU A 172 -4.34 -17.14 2.44
C LEU A 172 -4.41 -17.86 1.08
N ASP A 173 -5.09 -17.30 0.08
CA ASP A 173 -5.35 -18.02 -1.17
C ASP A 173 -4.34 -17.72 -2.29
N GLY A 174 -3.46 -16.71 -2.12
CA GLY A 174 -2.37 -16.36 -3.06
C GLY A 174 -2.83 -16.08 -4.51
N ARG A 175 -4.14 -16.02 -4.76
CA ARG A 175 -4.75 -15.85 -6.07
C ARG A 175 -5.77 -14.73 -5.98
N PHE A 176 -5.49 -13.64 -6.69
CA PHE A 176 -6.44 -12.59 -7.03
C PHE A 176 -7.57 -13.14 -7.92
N ARG A 177 -8.50 -13.92 -7.38
CA ARG A 177 -9.70 -14.35 -8.11
C ARG A 177 -10.90 -13.50 -7.68
N ARG A 178 -11.37 -12.72 -8.66
CA ARG A 178 -12.69 -12.10 -8.85
C ARG A 178 -13.67 -12.32 -7.70
N TYR A 179 -13.80 -11.31 -6.83
CA TYR A 179 -15.00 -11.17 -6.02
C TYR A 179 -16.15 -10.76 -6.94
N ARG A 180 -17.10 -11.67 -7.15
CA ARG A 180 -18.38 -11.36 -7.80
C ARG A 180 -19.36 -11.02 -6.67
N ALA A 181 -19.75 -9.75 -6.57
CA ALA A 181 -20.78 -9.34 -5.61
C ALA A 181 -22.07 -10.16 -5.85
N PRO A 182 -22.77 -10.61 -4.80
CA PRO A 182 -24.06 -11.27 -4.97
C PRO A 182 -25.06 -10.25 -5.52
N SER A 183 -25.69 -10.62 -6.64
CA SER A 183 -26.83 -9.90 -7.20
C SER A 183 -27.99 -9.93 -6.21
N GLN A 184 -28.55 -8.76 -5.93
CA GLN A 184 -29.85 -8.61 -5.28
C GLN A 184 -30.96 -9.28 -6.11
#